data_AF-A0A970X3I3-F1
#
_entry.id   AF-A0A970X3I3-F1
#
_cell.length_a   1.000
_cell.length_b   1.000
_cell.length_c   1.000
_cell.angle_alpha   90.00
_cell.angle_beta   90.00
_cell.angle_gamma   90.00
#
_symmetry.space_group_name_H-M   'P 1'
#
loop_
_entity.id
_entity.type
_entity.pdbx_description
1 polymer ?
#
loop_
_entity_poly.entity_id
_entity_poly.type
_entity_poly.pdbx_seq_one_letter_code
_entity_poly.pdbx_strand_id
1 'polypeptide(L)'
;VFGDKKTSRFVLNNTSSGGACINDTIMHVANKYLPFGGVGESGMGRYHGRYSFLTFSHQKAVVSSTRWFDLAGKYPPYKGFKWLERLLG
;
A
#
# COMPACT_ATOMS: atom_id res chain seq x y z
N VAL A 1 8.06 10.76 20.39
CA VAL A 1 9.10 10.16 21.27
C VAL A 1 10.21 11.17 21.44
N PHE A 2 10.50 11.58 22.67
CA PHE A 2 11.66 12.43 22.97
C PHE A 2 12.77 11.52 23.50
N GLY A 3 13.96 11.57 22.90
CA GLY A 3 15.08 10.72 23.32
C GLY A 3 16.09 10.42 22.22
N ASP A 4 17.04 9.53 22.53
CA ASP A 4 18.09 9.12 21.60
C ASP A 4 17.55 8.24 20.47
N LYS A 5 18.39 8.02 19.45
CA LYS A 5 18.00 7.27 18.24
C LYS A 5 17.63 5.82 18.54
N LYS A 6 18.29 5.18 19.52
CA LYS A 6 18.02 3.78 19.88
C LYS A 6 16.66 3.65 20.54
N THR A 7 16.37 4.49 21.53
CA THR A 7 15.06 4.50 22.22
C THR A 7 13.93 4.84 21.27
N SER A 8 14.10 5.88 20.45
CA SER A 8 13.07 6.28 19.47
C SER A 8 12.73 5.15 18.51
N ARG A 9 13.74 4.43 18.01
CA ARG A 9 13.54 3.32 17.09
C ARG A 9 12.94 2.09 17.77
N PHE A 10 13.34 1.82 19.00
CA PHE A 10 12.74 0.75 19.81
C PHE A 10 11.24 0.99 19.99
N VAL A 11 10.82 2.18 20.40
CA VAL A 11 9.40 2.51 20.59
C VAL A 11 8.63 2.41 19.27
N LEU A 12 9.15 2.99 18.19
CA LEU A 12 8.47 2.98 16.88
C LEU A 12 8.31 1.56 16.30
N ASN A 13 9.27 0.67 16.55
CA ASN A 13 9.20 -0.71 16.05
C ASN A 13 8.28 -1.62 16.88
N ASN A 14 8.02 -1.27 18.13
CA ASN A 14 7.24 -2.10 19.07
C ASN A 14 5.85 -1.53 19.37
N THR A 15 5.42 -0.48 18.67
CA THR A 15 4.10 0.12 18.84
C THR A 15 3.42 0.33 17.50
N SER A 16 2.08 0.37 17.50
CA SER A 16 1.29 0.72 16.32
C SER A 16 0.62 2.08 16.55
N SER A 17 0.72 2.98 15.58
CA SER A 17 0.14 4.32 15.64
C SER A 17 -0.13 4.85 14.23
N GLY A 18 -1.06 5.80 14.10
CA GLY A 18 -1.38 6.44 12.83
C GLY A 18 -0.26 7.37 12.32
N GLY A 19 0.46 8.00 13.24
CA GLY A 19 1.60 8.86 12.96
C GLY A 19 2.42 9.10 14.23
N ALA A 20 3.69 9.47 14.06
CA ALA A 20 4.58 9.75 15.17
C ALA A 20 5.58 10.86 14.83
N CYS A 21 5.98 11.60 15.85
CA CYS A 21 7.08 12.56 15.79
C CYS A 21 8.21 12.10 16.73
N ILE A 22 9.46 12.31 16.30
CA ILE A 22 10.64 12.18 17.16
C ILE A 22 11.08 13.59 17.53
N ASN A 23 11.28 13.84 18.83
CA ASN A 23 11.66 15.14 19.40
C ASN A 23 10.70 16.29 19.07
N ASP A 24 9.43 15.97 18.80
CA ASP A 24 8.39 16.95 18.50
C ASP A 24 6.99 16.36 18.79
N THR A 25 5.98 17.21 18.76
CA THR A 25 4.56 16.88 18.83
C THR A 25 3.85 17.59 17.68
N ILE A 26 2.86 16.97 17.02
CA ILE A 26 2.02 17.60 15.98
C ILE A 26 2.70 17.87 14.62
N MET A 27 4.01 18.11 14.52
CA MET A 27 4.63 18.55 13.26
C MET A 27 4.42 17.64 12.04
N HIS A 28 4.19 16.34 12.24
CA HIS A 28 3.85 15.42 11.13
C HIS A 28 2.52 15.77 10.42
N VAL A 29 1.62 16.49 11.09
CA VAL A 29 0.34 16.95 10.53
C VAL A 29 0.53 18.11 9.55
N ALA A 30 1.47 19.02 9.81
CA ALA A 30 1.69 20.17 8.94
C ALA A 30 2.25 19.79 7.55
N ASN A 31 2.87 18.61 7.43
CA ASN A 31 3.46 18.16 6.18
C ASN A 31 2.42 17.53 5.24
N LYS A 32 1.99 18.30 4.23
CA LYS A 32 1.05 17.87 3.18
C LYS A 32 1.51 16.66 2.35
N TYR A 33 2.78 16.27 2.42
CA TYR A 33 3.34 15.10 1.73
C TYR A 33 3.28 13.83 2.58
N LEU A 34 2.98 13.94 3.87
CA LEU A 34 2.77 12.78 4.73
C LEU A 34 1.29 12.39 4.75
N PRO A 35 0.97 11.08 4.68
CA PRO A 35 -0.39 10.64 4.92
C PRO A 35 -0.74 10.86 6.38
N PHE A 36 -1.87 11.52 6.63
CA PHE A 36 -2.44 11.65 7.97
C PHE A 36 -3.68 10.75 8.10
N GLY A 37 -3.70 9.89 9.11
CA GLY A 37 -4.75 8.90 9.32
C GLY A 37 -4.52 8.08 10.60
N GLY A 38 -5.54 7.32 11.00
CA GLY A 38 -5.50 6.46 12.19
C GLY A 38 -5.23 4.99 11.87
N VAL A 39 -5.09 4.19 12.92
CA VAL A 39 -5.06 2.73 12.88
C VAL A 39 -5.85 2.16 14.08
N GLY A 40 -6.64 1.11 13.85
CA GLY A 40 -7.51 0.51 14.88
C GLY A 40 -8.63 1.47 15.31
N GLU A 41 -8.87 1.58 16.61
CA GLU A 41 -9.91 2.46 17.19
C GLU A 41 -9.68 3.95 16.91
N SER A 42 -8.45 4.36 16.55
CA SER A 42 -8.16 5.74 16.13
C SER A 42 -8.63 6.08 14.71
N GLY A 43 -9.13 5.09 13.96
CA GLY A 43 -9.73 5.27 12.64
C GLY A 43 -9.07 4.43 11.54
N MET A 44 -9.53 4.63 10.31
CA MET A 44 -9.04 3.95 9.11
C MET A 44 -8.85 4.91 7.94
N GLY A 45 -8.05 4.49 6.95
CA GLY A 45 -7.73 5.32 5.79
C GLY A 45 -6.74 6.42 6.12
N ARG A 46 -6.47 7.28 5.13
CA ARG A 46 -5.51 8.39 5.25
C ARG A 46 -5.83 9.49 4.24
N TYR A 47 -5.48 10.73 4.55
CA TYR A 47 -5.62 11.87 3.65
C TYR A 47 -4.39 12.80 3.78
N HIS A 48 -4.47 14.00 3.21
CA HIS A 48 -3.44 15.00 2.87
C HIS A 48 -2.90 14.91 1.45
N GLY A 49 -2.84 16.08 0.79
CA GLY A 49 -2.28 16.25 -0.54
C GLY A 49 -2.77 15.19 -1.53
N ARG A 50 -1.82 14.40 -2.07
CA ARG A 50 -2.12 13.29 -2.99
C ARG A 50 -2.99 12.21 -2.37
N TYR A 51 -2.84 11.93 -1.08
CA TYR A 51 -3.64 10.91 -0.39
C TYR A 51 -5.11 11.31 -0.29
N SER A 52 -5.42 12.60 -0.12
CA SER A 52 -6.82 13.08 -0.21
C SER A 52 -7.41 12.77 -1.59
N PHE A 53 -6.67 13.07 -2.67
CA PHE A 53 -7.14 12.76 -4.03
C PHE A 53 -7.39 11.27 -4.20
N LEU A 54 -6.46 10.41 -3.76
CA LEU A 54 -6.62 8.95 -3.84
C LEU A 54 -7.80 8.44 -3.00
N THR A 55 -8.06 9.04 -1.83
CA THR A 55 -9.13 8.64 -0.92
C THR A 55 -10.51 9.04 -1.43
N PHE A 56 -10.62 10.21 -2.08
CA PHE A 56 -11.90 10.70 -2.62
C PHE A 56 -12.10 10.42 -4.11
N SER A 57 -11.21 9.64 -4.73
CA SER A 57 -11.31 9.23 -6.14
C SER A 57 -11.41 7.72 -6.27
N HIS A 58 -12.11 7.28 -7.32
CA HIS A 58 -12.16 5.87 -7.68
C HIS A 58 -11.02 5.54 -8.67
N GLN A 59 -10.05 4.72 -8.23
CA GLN A 59 -8.97 4.23 -9.08
C GLN A 59 -9.48 3.10 -9.98
N LYS A 60 -10.04 3.47 -11.14
CA LYS A 60 -10.59 2.53 -12.10
C LYS A 60 -9.48 1.74 -12.80
N ALA A 61 -9.48 0.41 -12.61
CA ALA A 61 -8.62 -0.48 -13.37
C ALA A 61 -9.11 -0.58 -14.83
N VAL A 62 -8.21 -0.31 -15.78
CA VAL A 62 -8.48 -0.42 -17.23
C VAL A 62 -7.33 -1.18 -17.88
N VAL A 63 -7.67 -2.22 -18.65
CA VAL A 63 -6.70 -2.99 -19.46
C VAL A 63 -7.01 -2.75 -20.92
N SER A 64 -5.99 -2.39 -21.70
CA SER A 64 -6.05 -2.28 -23.15
C SER A 64 -5.26 -3.42 -23.76
N SER A 65 -5.94 -4.45 -24.27
CA SER A 65 -5.31 -5.61 -24.92
C SER A 65 -5.20 -5.40 -26.43
N THR A 66 -4.07 -5.83 -27.00
CA THR A 66 -3.86 -5.77 -28.44
C THR A 66 -4.53 -6.94 -29.14
N ARG A 67 -5.09 -6.72 -30.34
CA ARG A 67 -5.90 -7.72 -31.07
C ARG A 67 -5.12 -8.88 -31.71
N TRP A 68 -3.80 -8.76 -31.87
CA TRP A 68 -3.01 -9.68 -32.69
C TRP A 68 -2.24 -10.74 -31.90
N PHE A 69 -2.21 -10.65 -30.57
CA PHE A 69 -1.54 -11.63 -29.72
C PHE A 69 -2.51 -12.08 -28.63
N ASP A 70 -3.09 -13.27 -28.81
CA ASP A 70 -3.87 -13.95 -27.77
C ASP A 70 -3.08 -15.18 -27.33
N LEU A 71 -2.97 -15.39 -26.02
CA LEU A 71 -2.29 -16.57 -25.49
C LEU A 71 -3.12 -17.80 -25.85
N ALA A 72 -2.60 -18.66 -26.71
CA ALA A 72 -3.27 -19.90 -27.12
C ALA A 72 -3.68 -20.82 -25.95
N GLY A 73 -3.11 -20.60 -24.75
CA GLY A 73 -3.49 -21.25 -23.50
C GLY A 73 -4.66 -20.66 -22.73
N LYS A 74 -5.20 -19.52 -23.15
CA LYS A 74 -6.26 -18.81 -22.45
C LYS A 74 -7.62 -19.51 -22.55
N TYR A 75 -7.82 -20.32 -23.59
CA TYR A 75 -9.09 -21.01 -23.84
C TYR A 75 -8.92 -22.54 -23.85
N PRO A 76 -9.94 -23.29 -23.39
CA PRO A 76 -9.97 -24.73 -23.54
C PRO A 76 -9.99 -25.18 -25.01
N PRO A 77 -9.54 -26.42 -25.32
CA PRO A 77 -8.88 -27.36 -24.41
C PRO A 77 -7.43 -26.92 -24.17
N TYR A 78 -7.00 -26.88 -22.90
CA TYR A 78 -5.66 -26.44 -22.47
C TYR A 78 -4.54 -27.40 -22.91
N LYS A 79 -4.35 -27.54 -24.22
CA LYS A 79 -3.31 -28.38 -24.83
C LYS A 79 -2.06 -27.52 -24.99
N GLY A 80 -1.18 -27.55 -23.99
CA GLY A 80 0.12 -26.86 -24.07
C GLY A 80 0.86 -26.65 -22.74
N PHE A 81 0.20 -26.84 -21.60
CA PHE A 81 0.75 -26.46 -20.29
C PHE A 81 1.05 -27.65 -19.37
N LYS A 82 1.29 -28.86 -19.91
CA LYS A 82 1.75 -30.02 -19.11
C LYS A 82 3.05 -29.73 -18.33
N TRP A 83 3.88 -28.82 -18.82
CA TRP A 83 5.11 -28.40 -18.14
C TRP A 83 4.82 -27.45 -16.95
N LEU A 84 3.73 -26.68 -17.01
CA LEU A 84 3.31 -25.76 -15.95
C LEU A 84 2.64 -26.53 -14.79
N GLU A 85 1.87 -27.57 -15.10
CA GLU A 85 1.33 -28.52 -14.10
C GLU A 85 2.43 -29.19 -13.27
N ARG A 86 3.61 -29.46 -13.87
CA ARG A 86 4.77 -30.04 -13.18
C ARG A 86 5.55 -29.05 -12.29
N LEU A 87 5.29 -27.75 -12.41
CA LEU A 87 6.00 -26.69 -11.69
C LEU A 87 5.14 -26.11 -10.56
N LEU A 88 3.81 -26.21 -10.70
CA LEU A 88 2.82 -25.80 -9.70
C LEU A 88 2.37 -26.93 -8.75
N GLY A 89 2.70 -28.18 -9.05
CA GLY A 89 2.57 -29.33 -8.14
C GLY A 89 3.91 -29.71 -7.54
#